data_AF-A0A5E7VE49-F1
#
_entry.id   AF-A0A5E7VE49-F1
#
_cell.length_a   1.000
_cell.length_b   1.000
_cell.length_c   1.000
_cell.angle_alpha   90.00
_cell.angle_beta   90.00
_cell.angle_gamma   90.00
#
_symmetry.space_group_name_H-M   'P 1'
#
loop_
_entity.id
_entity.type
_entity.pdbx_description
1 polymer ?
#
loop_
_entity_poly.entity_id
_entity_poly.type
_entity_poly.pdbx_seq_one_letter_code
_entity_poly.pdbx_strand_id
1 'polypeptide(L)'
;MPKFILDYIWLCRECSLDRRTIGNMRSIVIPALQTRAAEIRRAVGLVAEGCPELEQDAELLESAVRAGLQRCAVQPTQQDLFAA
;
A
#
# COMPACT_ATOMS: atom_id res chain seq x y z
N MET A 1 -0.20 -13.52 -10.08
CA MET A 1 0.09 -12.31 -9.28
C MET A 1 1.58 -11.97 -9.36
N PRO A 2 1.96 -10.72 -9.68
CA PRO A 2 3.37 -10.31 -9.69
C PRO A 2 4.02 -10.42 -8.31
N LYS A 3 5.25 -10.96 -8.26
CA LYS A 3 6.00 -11.23 -7.02
C LYS A 3 6.13 -10.01 -6.09
N PHE A 4 6.30 -8.82 -6.65
CA PHE A 4 6.47 -7.59 -5.88
C PHE A 4 5.25 -7.22 -5.01
N ILE A 5 4.04 -7.68 -5.36
CA ILE A 5 2.81 -7.40 -4.59
C ILE A 5 2.79 -8.20 -3.29
N LEU A 6 3.20 -9.47 -3.34
CA LEU A 6 3.32 -10.32 -2.14
C LEU A 6 4.39 -9.78 -1.19
N ASP A 7 5.55 -9.46 -1.76
CA ASP A 7 6.66 -8.90 -1.01
C ASP A 7 6.24 -7.60 -0.29
N TYR A 8 5.38 -6.79 -0.92
CA TYR A 8 4.84 -5.57 -0.32
C TYR A 8 3.88 -5.82 0.85
N ILE A 9 2.91 -6.73 0.70
CA ILE A 9 1.98 -7.11 1.77
C ILE A 9 2.77 -7.62 2.98
N TRP A 10 3.85 -8.35 2.72
CA TRP A 10 4.72 -8.89 3.74
C TRP A 10 5.57 -7.81 4.42
N LEU A 11 6.20 -6.92 3.66
CA LEU A 11 6.97 -5.78 4.20
C LEU A 11 6.09 -4.85 5.04
N CYS A 12 4.86 -4.58 4.59
CA CYS A 12 3.87 -3.82 5.34
C CYS A 12 3.56 -4.45 6.70
N ARG A 13 3.68 -5.77 6.83
CA ARG A 13 3.41 -6.49 8.07
C ARG A 13 4.56 -6.37 9.06
N GLU A 14 5.81 -6.33 8.60
CA GLU A 14 7.01 -6.34 9.46
C GLU A 14 7.61 -4.95 9.76
N CYS A 15 7.31 -3.92 8.95
CA CYS A 15 7.93 -2.59 9.01
C CYS A 15 7.47 -1.70 10.20
N SER A 16 7.44 -2.18 11.45
CA SER A 16 6.81 -1.41 12.55
C SER A 16 7.68 -0.30 13.16
N LEU A 17 8.99 -0.20 12.86
CA LEU A 17 9.89 0.61 13.71
C LEU A 17 10.98 1.45 12.99
N ASP A 18 11.22 1.30 11.68
CA ASP A 18 12.24 2.11 10.98
C ASP A 18 11.65 3.35 10.29
N ARG A 19 12.12 4.54 10.69
CA ARG A 19 11.68 5.83 10.13
C ARG A 19 11.99 5.97 8.65
N ARG A 20 13.12 5.44 8.15
CA ARG A 20 13.43 5.50 6.72
C ARG A 20 12.46 4.65 5.93
N THR A 21 12.14 3.46 6.44
CA THR A 21 11.17 2.59 5.79
C THR A 21 9.76 3.21 5.81
N ILE A 22 9.31 3.81 6.92
CA ILE A 22 8.04 4.57 6.95
C ILE A 22 8.05 5.74 5.94
N GLY A 23 9.16 6.47 5.86
CA GLY A 23 9.33 7.55 4.88
C GLY A 23 9.22 7.07 3.44
N ASN A 24 9.91 5.98 3.09
CA ASN A 24 9.85 5.35 1.77
C ASN A 24 8.44 4.83 1.46
N MET A 25 7.78 4.23 2.44
CA MET A 25 6.41 3.76 2.32
C MET A 25 5.46 4.90 1.95
N ARG A 26 5.56 6.05 2.64
CA ARG A 26 4.69 7.21 2.38
C ARG A 26 4.98 7.93 1.08
N SER A 27 6.26 8.08 0.73
CA SER A 27 6.68 8.94 -0.39
C SER A 27 6.82 8.22 -1.72
N ILE A 28 7.06 6.90 -1.69
CA ILE A 28 7.36 6.12 -2.90
C ILE A 28 6.34 5.01 -3.06
N VAL A 29 6.23 4.14 -2.05
CA VAL A 29 5.56 2.84 -2.25
C VAL A 29 4.04 2.97 -2.29
N ILE A 30 3.42 3.64 -1.31
CA ILE A 30 1.96 3.85 -1.29
C ILE A 30 1.48 4.59 -2.54
N PRO A 31 2.11 5.70 -2.99
CA PRO A 31 1.74 6.37 -4.24
C PRO A 31 1.85 5.49 -5.48
N ALA A 32 2.90 4.67 -5.57
CA ALA A 32 3.07 3.74 -6.70
C ALA A 32 1.94 2.71 -6.76
N LEU A 33 1.52 2.17 -5.60
CA LEU A 33 0.42 1.21 -5.53
C LEU A 33 -0.93 1.85 -5.82
N GLN A 34 -1.18 3.08 -5.37
CA GLN A 34 -2.37 3.85 -5.74
C GLN A 34 -2.46 4.04 -7.25
N THR A 35 -1.34 4.43 -7.87
CA THR A 35 -1.25 4.59 -9.33
C THR A 35 -1.57 3.27 -10.02
N ARG A 36 -0.98 2.17 -9.55
CA ARG A 36 -1.20 0.84 -10.14
C ARG A 36 -2.64 0.36 -9.98
N ALA A 37 -3.24 0.53 -8.81
CA ALA A 37 -4.64 0.20 -8.58
C ALA A 37 -5.56 0.98 -9.54
N ALA A 38 -5.30 2.28 -9.72
CA ALA A 38 -6.05 3.12 -10.65
C ALA A 38 -5.89 2.68 -12.12
N GLU A 39 -4.69 2.26 -12.53
CA GLU A 39 -4.47 1.67 -13.86
C GLU A 39 -5.28 0.41 -14.08
N ILE A 40 -5.29 -0.51 -13.10
CA ILE A 40 -6.04 -1.76 -13.20
C ILE A 40 -7.55 -1.47 -13.22
N ARG A 41 -8.05 -0.57 -12.38
CA ARG A 41 -9.47 -0.15 -12.40
C ARG A 41 -9.87 0.42 -13.76
N ARG A 42 -9.02 1.24 -14.38
CA ARG A 42 -9.25 1.73 -15.75
C ARG A 42 -9.29 0.58 -16.75
N ALA A 43 -8.37 -0.37 -16.67
CA ALA A 43 -8.33 -1.52 -17.56
C ALA A 43 -9.58 -2.40 -17.42
N VAL A 44 -10.05 -2.67 -16.20
CA VAL A 44 -11.31 -3.38 -15.94
C VAL A 44 -12.49 -2.67 -16.62
N GLY A 45 -12.59 -1.34 -16.48
CA GLY A 45 -13.67 -0.56 -17.09
C GLY A 45 -13.67 -0.55 -18.63
N LEU A 46 -12.59 -0.97 -19.28
CA LEU A 46 -12.52 -1.12 -20.74
C LEU A 46 -12.99 -2.49 -21.23
N VAL A 47 -13.13 -3.48 -20.33
CA VAL A 47 -13.58 -4.84 -20.67
C VAL A 47 -15.08 -4.94 -20.39
N ALA A 48 -15.89 -5.08 -21.44
CA ALA A 48 -17.35 -5.05 -21.35
C ALA A 48 -17.96 -6.15 -20.47
N GLU A 49 -17.30 -7.32 -20.39
CA GLU A 49 -17.74 -8.45 -19.57
C GLU A 49 -17.14 -8.43 -18.15
N GLY A 50 -16.36 -7.40 -17.83
CA GLY A 50 -15.53 -7.36 -16.64
C GLY A 50 -14.33 -8.30 -16.74
N CYS A 51 -13.44 -8.22 -15.76
CA CYS A 51 -12.31 -9.13 -15.63
C CYS A 51 -12.10 -9.42 -14.14
N PRO A 52 -12.71 -10.50 -13.61
CA PRO A 52 -12.74 -10.79 -12.17
C PRO A 52 -11.35 -10.84 -11.52
N GLU A 53 -10.35 -11.33 -12.27
CA GLU A 53 -8.97 -11.42 -11.82
C GLU A 53 -8.35 -10.03 -11.64
N LEU A 54 -8.59 -9.12 -12.58
CA LEU A 54 -8.13 -7.73 -12.49
C LEU A 54 -8.91 -6.94 -11.43
N GLU A 55 -10.19 -7.23 -11.24
CA GLU A 55 -10.98 -6.66 -10.15
C GLU A 55 -10.41 -7.05 -8.79
N GLN A 56 -10.11 -8.35 -8.61
CA GLN A 56 -9.51 -8.86 -7.39
C GLN A 56 -8.11 -8.26 -7.15
N ASP A 57 -7.28 -8.16 -8.20
CA ASP A 57 -5.96 -7.52 -8.11
C ASP A 57 -6.06 -6.04 -7.71
N ALA A 58 -7.03 -5.30 -8.26
CA ALA A 58 -7.28 -3.91 -7.89
C ALA A 58 -7.71 -3.78 -6.42
N GLU A 59 -8.63 -4.63 -5.96
CA GLU A 59 -9.10 -4.64 -4.58
C GLU A 59 -7.98 -4.97 -3.59
N LEU A 60 -7.12 -5.93 -3.92
CA LEU A 60 -5.95 -6.29 -3.12
C LEU A 60 -4.99 -5.11 -2.98
N LEU A 61 -4.68 -4.42 -4.08
CA LEU A 61 -3.83 -3.24 -4.06
C LEU A 61 -4.44 -2.10 -3.24
N GLU A 62 -5.73 -1.82 -3.41
CA GLU A 62 -6.44 -0.80 -2.64
C GLU A 62 -6.47 -1.13 -1.14
N SER A 63 -6.64 -2.41 -0.80
CA SER A 63 -6.56 -2.89 0.58
C SER A 63 -5.16 -2.67 1.16
N ALA A 64 -4.12 -3.01 0.41
CA ALA A 64 -2.73 -2.82 0.82
C ALA A 64 -2.37 -1.33 0.96
N VAL A 65 -2.93 -0.45 0.12
CA VAL A 65 -2.83 1.01 0.27
C VAL A 65 -3.49 1.47 1.56
N ARG A 66 -4.73 1.05 1.85
CA ARG A 66 -5.43 1.43 3.09
C ARG A 66 -4.68 1.00 4.34
N ALA A 67 -4.21 -0.25 4.35
CA ALA A 67 -3.41 -0.78 5.46
C ALA A 67 -2.08 0.00 5.62
N GLY A 68 -1.39 0.29 4.52
CA GLY A 68 -0.16 1.08 4.51
C GLY A 68 -0.38 2.49 5.05
N LEU A 69 -1.45 3.17 4.63
CA LEU A 69 -1.81 4.50 5.11
C LEU A 69 -2.12 4.49 6.62
N GLN A 70 -2.92 3.55 7.10
CA GLN A 70 -3.25 3.42 8.52
C GLN A 70 -1.99 3.18 9.36
N ARG A 71 -1.11 2.28 8.92
CA ARG A 71 0.13 1.94 9.64
C ARG A 71 1.14 3.10 9.63
N CYS A 72 1.28 3.79 8.50
CA CYS A 72 2.26 4.89 8.35
C CYS A 72 1.72 6.26 8.83
N ALA A 73 0.43 6.35 9.16
CA ALA A 73 -0.18 7.53 9.77
C ALA A 73 0.14 7.64 11.27
N VAL A 74 0.50 6.53 11.92
CA VAL A 74 0.97 6.54 13.31
C VAL A 74 2.30 7.30 13.37
N GLN A 75 2.21 8.61 13.59
CA GLN A 75 3.35 9.38 14.04
C GLN A 75 3.80 8.78 15.37
N PRO A 76 5.10 8.51 15.59
CA PRO A 76 5.59 8.53 16.95
C PRO A 76 5.30 9.95 17.43
N THR A 77 4.36 10.09 18.36
CA THR A 77 4.15 11.33 19.09
C THR A 77 5.53 11.80 19.56
N GLN A 78 5.94 13.01 19.20
CA GLN A 78 7.22 13.57 19.67
C GLN A 78 7.36 13.51 21.20
N GLN A 79 6.26 13.32 21.93
CA GLN A 79 6.22 13.08 23.37
C GLN A 79 6.90 11.79 23.83
N ASP A 80 7.01 10.75 22.99
CA ASP A 80 7.66 9.48 23.37
C ASP A 80 9.19 9.49 23.21
N LEU A 81 9.74 10.55 22.59
CA LEU A 81 11.19 10.71 22.39
C LEU A 81 11.86 11.53 23.50
N PHE A 82 11.06 12.17 24.36
CA PHE A 82 11.53 13.05 25.44
C PHE A 82 10.88 12.76 26.80
N ALA A 83 10.09 11.69 26.92
CA ALA A 83 9.68 11.17 28.22
C ALA A 83 10.92 10.54 28.89
N ALA A 84 11.49 11.29 29.83
CA ALA A 84 12.58 10.90 30.72
C ALA A 84 12.18 9.81 31.71
#